data_AF-A0A7Y2K4A1-F1
#
_entry.id   AF-A0A7Y2K4A1-F1
#
_cell.length_a   1.000
_cell.length_b   1.000
_cell.length_c   1.000
_cell.angle_alpha   90.00
_cell.angle_beta   90.00
_cell.angle_gamma   90.00
#
_symmetry.space_group_name_H-M   'P 1'
#
loop_
_entity.id
_entity.type
_entity.pdbx_description
1 polymer ?
#
loop_
_entity_poly.entity_id
_entity_poly.type
_entity_poly.pdbx_seq_one_letter_code
_entity_poly.pdbx_strand_id
1 'polypeptide(L)'
;LERGMIWISTFITVAPMLGFTGTVQGMVEAFDAIKEAAQISPAVVADGISVALLTTLFGLVVAIILQVFYNFLVSRIDRLVGDMEEASIELIDALYEIKK
;
A
#
# COMPACT_ATOMS: atom_id res chain seq x y z
N LEU A 1 5.96 -19.50 -2.66
CA LEU A 1 4.79 -18.79 -3.25
C LEU A 1 4.80 -17.28 -2.97
N GLU A 2 5.67 -16.76 -2.11
CA GLU A 2 5.59 -15.38 -1.59
C GLU A 2 6.50 -14.35 -2.29
N ARG A 3 7.28 -14.75 -3.30
CA ARG A 3 8.39 -13.94 -3.86
C ARG A 3 7.96 -12.56 -4.40
N GLY A 4 6.70 -12.42 -4.83
CA GLY A 4 6.12 -11.15 -5.30
C GLY A 4 5.39 -10.35 -4.22
N MET A 5 5.07 -10.95 -3.07
CA MET A 5 4.27 -10.33 -2.01
C MET A 5 5.05 -9.22 -1.30
N ILE A 6 6.36 -9.37 -1.15
CA ILE A 6 7.25 -8.36 -0.56
C ILE A 6 7.19 -7.02 -1.32
N TRP A 7 7.13 -7.07 -2.66
CA TRP A 7 7.02 -5.86 -3.48
C TRP A 7 5.68 -5.16 -3.27
N ILE A 8 4.58 -5.92 -3.23
CA ILE A 8 3.24 -5.37 -2.98
C ILE A 8 3.20 -4.70 -1.60
N SER A 9 3.74 -5.37 -0.57
CA SER A 9 3.87 -4.82 0.80
C SER A 9 4.69 -3.52 0.83
N THR A 10 5.77 -3.47 0.06
CA THR A 10 6.59 -2.27 -0.08
C THR A 10 5.78 -1.12 -0.70
N PHE A 11 5.04 -1.37 -1.79
CA PHE A 11 4.20 -0.34 -2.42
C PHE A 11 3.07 0.15 -1.52
N ILE A 12 2.46 -0.73 -0.73
CA ILE A 12 1.45 -0.34 0.28
C ILE A 12 2.04 0.65 1.28
N THR A 13 3.27 0.39 1.74
CA THR A 13 3.93 1.24 2.74
C THR A 13 4.42 2.56 2.12
N VAL A 14 4.89 2.52 0.88
CA VAL A 14 5.47 3.68 0.19
C VAL A 14 4.41 4.63 -0.35
N ALA A 15 3.24 4.15 -0.79
CA ALA A 15 2.20 4.99 -1.38
C ALA A 15 1.72 6.15 -0.47
N PRO A 16 1.43 5.95 0.82
CA PRO A 16 1.09 7.05 1.74
C PRO A 16 2.25 8.02 1.95
N MET A 17 3.48 7.51 2.02
CA MET A 17 4.68 8.36 2.17
C MET A 17 4.84 9.26 0.95
N LEU A 18 4.57 8.76 -0.26
CA LEU A 18 4.56 9.58 -1.47
C LEU A 18 3.44 10.63 -1.43
N GLY A 19 2.24 10.27 -0.99
CA GLY A 19 1.15 11.26 -0.78
C GLY A 19 1.53 12.36 0.20
N PHE A 20 2.25 12.02 1.27
CA PHE A 20 2.77 12.98 2.24
C PHE A 20 3.83 13.92 1.62
N THR A 21 4.69 13.43 0.72
CA THR A 21 5.61 14.33 0.00
C THR A 21 4.86 15.38 -0.84
N GLY A 22 3.71 15.02 -1.40
CA GLY A 22 2.81 15.96 -2.09
C GLY A 22 2.24 17.04 -1.15
N THR A 23 1.92 16.70 0.10
CA THR A 23 1.52 17.73 1.08
C THR A 23 2.64 18.71 1.39
N VAL A 24 3.88 18.22 1.51
CA VAL A 24 5.02 19.10 1.77
C VAL A 24 5.22 20.06 0.60
N GLN A 25 5.14 19.56 -0.64
CA GLN A 25 5.24 20.40 -1.83
C GLN A 25 4.13 21.47 -1.87
N GLY A 26 2.86 21.09 -1.71
CA GLY A 26 1.75 22.05 -1.77
C GLY A 26 1.80 23.11 -0.66
N MET A 27 2.34 22.75 0.52
CA MET A 27 2.58 23.73 1.58
C MET A 27 3.72 24.71 1.23
N VAL A 28 4.78 24.26 0.56
CA VAL A 28 5.84 25.16 0.07
C VAL A 28 5.26 26.16 -0.94
N GLU A 29 4.46 25.68 -1.90
CA GLU A 29 3.79 26.54 -2.89
C GLU A 29 2.85 27.56 -2.21
N ALA A 30 2.10 27.16 -1.18
CA ALA A 30 1.26 28.07 -0.42
C ALA A 30 2.06 29.18 0.29
N PHE A 31 3.24 28.86 0.84
CA PHE A 31 4.10 29.86 1.48
C PHE A 31 4.78 30.79 0.47
N ASP A 32 5.16 30.29 -0.71
CA ASP A 32 5.69 31.12 -1.79
C ASP A 32 4.63 32.11 -2.30
N ALA A 33 3.37 31.68 -2.41
CA ALA A 33 2.25 32.56 -2.77
C ALA A 33 2.03 33.69 -1.73
N ILE A 34 2.15 33.40 -0.44
CA ILE A 34 2.11 34.44 0.62
C ILE A 34 3.24 35.46 0.41
N LYS A 35 4.45 34.98 0.10
CA LYS A 35 5.64 35.82 -0.08
C LYS A 35 5.47 36.78 -1.27
N GLU A 36 4.89 36.32 -2.38
CA GLU A 36 4.65 37.15 -3.57
C GLU A 36 3.51 38.14 -3.37
N ALA A 37 2.41 37.73 -2.73
CA ALA A 37 1.24 38.60 -2.54
C ALA A 37 1.48 39.75 -1.55
N ALA A 38 2.55 39.67 -0.72
CA ALA A 38 2.87 40.62 0.36
C ALA A 38 1.70 40.90 1.34
N GLN A 39 0.65 40.08 1.27
CA GLN A 39 -0.57 40.14 2.07
C GLN A 39 -0.97 38.71 2.43
N ILE A 40 -1.29 38.50 3.71
CA ILE A 40 -1.76 37.21 4.20
C ILE A 40 -3.28 37.20 4.03
N SER A 41 -3.75 36.61 2.92
CA SER A 41 -5.16 36.31 2.73
C SER A 41 -5.35 34.79 2.67
N PRO A 42 -6.34 34.22 3.39
CA PRO A 42 -6.67 32.79 3.29
C PRO A 42 -6.96 32.33 1.86
N ALA A 43 -7.46 33.22 1.01
CA ALA A 43 -7.71 32.92 -0.40
C ALA A 43 -6.43 32.64 -1.20
N VAL A 44 -5.30 33.23 -0.80
CA VAL A 44 -4.00 33.09 -1.51
C VAL A 44 -3.37 31.71 -1.23
N VAL A 45 -3.63 31.13 -0.07
CA VAL A 45 -3.10 29.80 0.33
C VAL A 45 -4.06 28.65 0.09
N ALA A 46 -5.34 28.93 -0.14
CA ALA A 46 -6.38 27.91 -0.22
C ALA A 46 -6.10 26.88 -1.33
N ASP A 47 -5.62 27.32 -2.48
CA ASP A 47 -5.31 26.43 -3.60
C ASP A 47 -4.15 25.49 -3.29
N GLY A 48 -3.02 26.00 -2.78
CA GLY A 48 -1.86 25.17 -2.44
C GLY A 48 -2.16 24.13 -1.35
N ILE A 49 -2.95 24.52 -0.33
CA ILE A 49 -3.39 23.60 0.73
C ILE A 49 -4.38 22.56 0.18
N SER A 50 -5.28 22.93 -0.72
CA SER A 50 -6.23 22.01 -1.34
C SER A 50 -5.51 20.93 -2.15
N VAL A 51 -4.50 21.33 -2.94
CA VAL A 51 -3.63 20.39 -3.68
C VAL A 51 -2.86 19.50 -2.72
N ALA A 52 -2.27 20.06 -1.66
CA ALA A 52 -1.60 19.29 -0.62
C ALA A 52 -2.49 18.17 -0.08
N LEU A 53 -3.70 18.50 0.37
CA LEU A 53 -4.62 17.52 0.95
C LEU A 53 -5.08 16.45 -0.06
N LEU A 54 -5.33 16.83 -1.31
CA LEU A 54 -5.73 15.89 -2.36
C LEU A 54 -4.65 14.84 -2.66
N THR A 55 -3.38 15.24 -2.69
CA THR A 55 -2.27 14.31 -2.96
C THR A 55 -2.11 13.27 -1.84
N THR A 56 -2.32 13.65 -0.58
CA THR A 56 -2.33 12.70 0.55
C THR A 56 -3.52 11.76 0.50
N LEU A 57 -4.71 12.29 0.21
CA LEU A 57 -5.91 11.46 0.06
C LEU A 57 -5.68 10.39 -1.02
N PHE A 58 -5.10 10.76 -2.16
CA PHE A 58 -4.80 9.82 -3.23
C PHE A 58 -3.81 8.73 -2.81
N GLY A 59 -2.73 9.11 -2.12
CA GLY A 59 -1.74 8.15 -1.60
C GLY A 59 -2.35 7.13 -0.64
N LEU A 60 -3.29 7.56 0.21
CA LEU A 60 -4.02 6.69 1.12
C LEU A 60 -4.99 5.75 0.38
N VAL A 61 -5.76 6.27 -0.58
CA VAL A 61 -6.71 5.46 -1.36
C VAL A 61 -5.98 4.33 -2.10
N VAL A 62 -4.85 4.64 -2.74
CA VAL A 62 -4.02 3.63 -3.41
C VAL A 62 -3.52 2.57 -2.44
N ALA A 63 -3.01 2.98 -1.26
CA ALA A 63 -2.52 2.05 -0.24
C ALA A 63 -3.61 1.11 0.28
N ILE A 64 -4.82 1.64 0.51
CA ILE A 64 -5.98 0.85 0.97
C ILE A 64 -6.35 -0.22 -0.07
N ILE A 65 -6.44 0.15 -1.34
CA ILE A 65 -6.77 -0.78 -2.42
C ILE A 65 -5.72 -1.90 -2.52
N LEU A 66 -4.44 -1.54 -2.48
CA LEU A 66 -3.35 -2.50 -2.51
C LEU A 66 -3.37 -3.44 -1.29
N GLN A 67 -3.67 -2.93 -0.10
CA GLN A 67 -3.77 -3.74 1.11
C GLN A 67 -4.87 -4.81 1.04
N VAL A 68 -6.04 -4.45 0.49
CA VAL A 68 -7.13 -5.41 0.28
C VAL A 68 -6.70 -6.52 -0.68
N PHE A 69 -6.07 -6.17 -1.79
CA PHE A 69 -5.55 -7.13 -2.75
C PHE A 69 -4.44 -8.02 -2.15
N TYR A 70 -3.54 -7.44 -1.37
CA TYR A 70 -2.48 -8.19 -0.68
C TYR A 70 -3.08 -9.25 0.24
N ASN A 71 -4.05 -8.89 1.08
CA ASN A 71 -4.70 -9.84 1.99
C ASN A 71 -5.41 -10.98 1.23
N PHE A 72 -6.06 -10.67 0.10
CA PHE A 72 -6.68 -11.69 -0.74
C PHE A 72 -5.66 -12.69 -1.30
N LEU A 73 -4.52 -12.19 -1.78
CA LEU A 73 -3.43 -13.03 -2.32
C LEU A 73 -2.79 -13.89 -1.22
N VAL A 74 -2.51 -13.32 -0.04
CA VAL A 74 -2.01 -14.08 1.13
C VAL A 74 -2.95 -15.26 1.43
N SER A 75 -4.25 -14.97 1.59
CA SER A 75 -5.25 -16.02 1.89
C SER A 75 -5.32 -17.10 0.82
N ARG A 76 -5.04 -16.77 -0.45
CA ARG A 76 -5.01 -17.79 -1.52
C ARG A 76 -3.74 -18.64 -1.45
N ILE A 77 -2.59 -18.03 -1.13
CA ILE A 77 -1.32 -18.73 -0.93
C ILE A 77 -1.43 -19.68 0.27
N ASP A 78 -1.97 -19.23 1.40
CA ASP A 78 -2.10 -20.05 2.61
C ASP A 78 -2.95 -21.30 2.35
N ARG A 79 -4.05 -21.16 1.61
CA ARG A 79 -4.87 -22.32 1.20
C ARG A 79 -4.10 -23.31 0.34
N LEU A 80 -3.35 -22.81 -0.64
CA LEU A 80 -2.54 -23.67 -1.51
C LEU A 80 -1.43 -24.40 -0.73
N VAL A 81 -0.82 -23.73 0.26
CA VAL A 81 0.15 -24.36 1.15
C VAL A 81 -0.52 -25.44 1.99
N GLY A 82 -1.71 -25.18 2.55
CA GLY A 82 -2.49 -26.19 3.27
C GLY A 82 -2.82 -27.43 2.42
N ASP A 83 -3.29 -27.24 1.19
CA ASP A 83 -3.56 -28.34 0.25
C ASP A 83 -2.30 -29.18 -0.03
N MET A 84 -1.13 -28.51 -0.14
CA MET A 84 0.15 -29.19 -0.35
C MET A 84 0.62 -29.97 0.89
N GLU A 85 0.39 -29.44 2.09
CA GLU A 85 0.70 -30.12 3.34
C GLU A 85 -0.14 -31.39 3.49
N GLU A 86 -1.44 -31.31 3.23
CA GLU A 86 -2.35 -32.45 3.29
C GLU A 86 -1.98 -33.55 2.27
N ALA A 87 -1.71 -33.17 1.02
CA ALA A 87 -1.24 -34.09 -0.01
C ALA A 87 0.11 -34.76 0.34
N SER A 88 0.98 -34.03 1.06
CA SER A 88 2.27 -34.58 1.52
C SER A 88 2.09 -35.61 2.62
N ILE A 89 1.13 -35.40 3.53
CA ILE A 89 0.77 -36.36 4.58
C ILE A 89 0.18 -37.63 3.95
N GLU A 90 -0.78 -37.47 3.04
CA GLU A 90 -1.41 -38.60 2.34
C GLU A 90 -0.38 -39.45 1.57
N LEU A 91 0.60 -38.81 0.93
CA LEU A 91 1.72 -39.50 0.28
C LEU A 91 2.56 -40.31 1.28
N ILE A 92 2.86 -39.75 2.45
CA ILE A 92 3.65 -40.43 3.48
C ILE A 92 2.89 -41.65 4.00
N ASP A 93 1.60 -41.51 4.26
CA ASP A 93 0.75 -42.60 4.76
C ASP A 93 0.67 -43.73 3.72
N ALA A 94 0.44 -43.41 2.45
CA ALA A 94 0.43 -44.40 1.36
C ALA A 94 1.77 -45.16 1.25
N LEU A 95 2.90 -44.46 1.38
CA LEU A 95 4.23 -45.10 1.36
C LEU A 95 4.45 -46.01 2.58
N TYR A 96 3.92 -45.66 3.74
CA TYR A 96 4.00 -46.48 4.94
C TYR A 96 3.19 -47.78 4.79
N GLU A 97 2.00 -47.70 4.19
CA GLU A 97 1.17 -48.88 3.90
C GLU A 97 1.83 -49.84 2.92
N ILE A 98 2.50 -49.34 1.87
CA ILE A 98 3.19 -50.19 0.87
C ILE A 98 4.39 -50.94 1.47
N LYS A 99 5.01 -50.39 2.52
CA LYS A 99 6.19 -50.99 3.16
C LYS A 99 5.83 -52.09 4.17
N LYS A 100 4.55 -52.27 4.47
CA LYS A 100 4.02 -53.21 5.45
C LYS A 100 3.54 -54.49 4.77
#